data_AF-A0A812KDF1-F1
#
_entry.id   AF-A0A812KDF1-F1
#
_cell.length_a   1.000
_cell.length_b   1.000
_cell.length_c   1.000
_cell.angle_alpha   90.00
_cell.angle_beta   90.00
_cell.angle_gamma   90.00
#
_symmetry.space_group_name_H-M   'P 1'
#
loop_
_entity.id
_entity.type
_entity.pdbx_description
1 polymer ?
#
loop_
_entity_poly.entity_id
_entity_poly.type
_entity_poly.pdbx_seq_one_letter_code
_entity_poly.pdbx_strand_id
1 'polypeptide(L)'
;MVGLCWASLDAAYKHMSWHESFAPEVIVNTVFIGLDVQYTIWNDGVQPVGFHVASYVFSSLFLVELCLRLYVEGKDLYCGEDWMWGWLDTFIVFTALWDIVVDVWMAAQGTSESVADVSGLRAFRIIRITRIVKAVRLMRIFRFVMALRMLVSSIVNTLKSLFWALVLLALIVYVFGVVFAQATNDYLKDPETEMPEVYRDSLKVRFGTVLDSMLSLFMSITDGISYVELLMPVSYMSSVWVFVFLFYVSFTYFAVLNVVTGVFCHSAIESAQNDHAAVVQNILENKETHMRKLRQLFTKFNADGNAELEATITFPMFEEKIGTEAVREYFESLSLDVWDAWSFFKLLDLDEGGAVSVDEFLMGCLRFRGPARAMDVGKLLRDQTWLMKAQSRFQAHAEVELRDLKTQLNLIVDALQRDASGVLTPRSLSSTQSDGYNGSVCLAVPE
;
A
#
# COMPACT_ATOMS: atom_id res chain seq x y z
N MET A 1 44.87 13.34 -3.20
CA MET A 1 44.75 11.98 -3.77
C MET A 1 43.67 11.15 -3.09
N VAL A 2 43.64 11.10 -1.75
CA VAL A 2 42.59 10.44 -0.95
C VAL A 2 41.18 10.94 -1.38
N GLY A 3 40.89 12.25 -1.29
CA GLY A 3 39.57 12.83 -1.66
C GLY A 3 39.07 12.60 -3.10
N LEU A 4 39.95 12.42 -4.09
CA LEU A 4 39.58 12.20 -5.50
C LEU A 4 39.21 10.73 -5.78
N CYS A 5 39.88 9.79 -5.11
CA CYS A 5 39.50 8.37 -5.13
C CYS A 5 38.12 8.15 -4.47
N TRP A 6 37.81 8.95 -3.44
CA TRP A 6 36.53 8.88 -2.73
C TRP A 6 35.37 9.50 -3.50
N ALA A 7 35.59 10.59 -4.24
CA ALA A 7 34.57 11.15 -5.14
C ALA A 7 34.27 10.21 -6.31
N SER A 8 35.29 9.49 -6.83
CA SER A 8 35.07 8.45 -7.84
C SER A 8 34.37 7.20 -7.28
N LEU A 9 34.62 6.86 -6.01
CA LEU A 9 33.90 5.80 -5.31
C LEU A 9 32.44 6.22 -5.09
N ASP A 10 32.15 7.42 -4.56
CA ASP A 10 30.77 7.91 -4.35
C ASP A 10 29.98 8.01 -5.68
N ALA A 11 30.66 8.40 -6.77
CA ALA A 11 30.07 8.43 -8.11
C ALA A 11 29.82 7.02 -8.68
N ALA A 12 30.78 6.09 -8.53
CA ALA A 12 30.58 4.69 -8.91
C ALA A 12 29.51 3.99 -8.03
N TYR A 13 29.41 4.40 -6.77
CA TYR A 13 28.48 3.90 -5.76
C TYR A 13 27.04 4.34 -6.06
N LYS A 14 26.80 5.57 -6.51
CA LYS A 14 25.45 6.04 -6.91
C LYS A 14 24.94 5.46 -8.23
N HIS A 15 25.84 5.01 -9.12
CA HIS A 15 25.46 4.42 -10.41
C HIS A 15 25.29 2.89 -10.38
N MET A 16 25.80 2.21 -9.34
CA MET A 16 25.63 0.77 -9.17
C MET A 16 24.34 0.50 -8.37
N SER A 17 23.41 -0.27 -8.92
CA SER A 17 22.27 -0.84 -8.21
C SER A 17 22.76 -1.76 -7.08
N TRP A 18 22.98 -1.22 -5.88
CA TRP A 18 23.54 -1.91 -4.71
C TRP A 18 22.85 -3.24 -4.39
N HIS A 19 21.54 -3.33 -4.64
CA HIS A 19 20.78 -4.56 -4.45
C HIS A 19 21.17 -5.67 -5.43
N GLU A 20 21.53 -5.33 -6.66
CA GLU A 20 21.83 -6.31 -7.72
C GLU A 20 23.23 -6.90 -7.56
N SER A 21 24.19 -6.14 -7.03
CA SER A 21 25.58 -6.59 -6.89
C SER A 21 25.78 -7.63 -5.78
N PHE A 22 25.04 -7.53 -4.67
CA PHE A 22 25.19 -8.42 -3.50
C PHE A 22 24.14 -9.54 -3.42
N ALA A 23 23.08 -9.48 -4.24
CA ALA A 23 22.07 -10.54 -4.29
C ALA A 23 22.64 -11.95 -4.61
N PRO A 24 23.59 -12.12 -5.56
CA PRO A 24 24.18 -13.43 -5.84
C PRO A 24 24.89 -14.02 -4.62
N GLU A 25 25.58 -13.19 -3.84
CA GLU A 25 26.29 -13.64 -2.64
C GLU A 25 25.33 -14.21 -1.59
N VAL A 26 24.20 -13.54 -1.37
CA VAL A 26 23.16 -14.02 -0.45
C VAL A 26 22.54 -15.33 -0.93
N ILE A 27 22.28 -15.47 -2.23
CA ILE A 27 21.75 -16.70 -2.80
C ILE A 27 22.74 -17.85 -2.60
N VAL A 28 24.03 -17.63 -2.91
CA VAL A 28 25.08 -18.64 -2.73
C VAL A 28 25.21 -19.02 -1.25
N ASN A 29 25.23 -18.06 -0.33
CA ASN A 29 25.26 -18.33 1.11
C ASN A 29 24.02 -19.12 1.58
N THR A 30 22.83 -18.81 1.05
CA THR A 30 21.58 -19.53 1.38
C THR A 30 21.67 -21.01 0.98
N VAL A 31 22.13 -21.29 -0.25
CA VAL A 31 22.37 -22.66 -0.72
C VAL A 31 23.43 -23.34 0.13
N PHE A 32 24.50 -22.62 0.47
CA PHE A 32 25.60 -23.13 1.29
C PHE A 32 25.12 -23.56 2.69
N ILE A 33 24.29 -22.75 3.35
CA ILE A 33 23.69 -23.09 4.65
C ILE A 33 22.86 -24.38 4.54
N GLY A 34 22.09 -24.54 3.46
CA GLY A 34 21.32 -25.77 3.22
C GLY A 34 22.22 -27.01 3.07
N LEU A 35 23.31 -26.90 2.30
CA LEU A 35 24.30 -27.97 2.14
C LEU A 35 25.02 -28.29 3.46
N ASP A 36 25.38 -27.26 4.24
CA ASP A 36 26.00 -27.41 5.56
C ASP A 36 25.11 -28.22 6.51
N VAL A 37 23.84 -27.84 6.61
CA VAL A 37 22.85 -28.54 7.45
C VAL A 37 22.68 -29.98 7.00
N GLN A 38 22.50 -30.22 5.70
CA GLN A 38 22.30 -31.56 5.14
C GLN A 38 23.53 -32.46 5.38
N TYR A 39 24.74 -31.95 5.14
CA TYR A 39 25.98 -32.69 5.38
C TYR A 39 26.15 -33.02 6.87
N THR A 40 25.88 -32.05 7.74
CA THR A 40 25.96 -32.22 9.19
C THR A 40 24.98 -33.28 9.69
N ILE A 41 23.80 -33.42 9.08
CA ILE A 41 22.84 -34.49 9.40
C ILE A 41 23.37 -35.86 8.95
N TRP A 42 24.00 -35.96 7.77
CA TRP A 42 24.54 -37.23 7.27
C TRP A 42 25.76 -37.74 8.05
N ASN A 43 26.53 -36.83 8.65
CA ASN A 43 27.78 -37.17 9.34
C ASN A 43 27.69 -36.98 10.86
N ASP A 44 26.54 -37.33 11.46
CA ASP A 44 26.33 -37.35 12.92
C ASP A 44 26.73 -36.06 13.66
N GLY A 45 26.53 -34.90 13.01
CA GLY A 45 26.83 -33.61 13.59
C GLY A 45 28.27 -33.12 13.39
N VAL A 46 29.12 -33.88 12.71
CA VAL A 46 30.51 -33.51 12.43
C VAL A 46 30.58 -32.64 11.18
N GLN A 47 30.93 -31.36 11.38
CA GLN A 47 31.06 -30.38 10.31
C GLN A 47 32.52 -30.31 9.81
N PRO A 48 32.77 -30.34 8.48
CA PRO A 48 34.12 -30.19 7.93
C PRO A 48 34.65 -28.77 8.11
N VAL A 49 35.97 -28.64 8.26
CA VAL A 49 36.66 -27.34 8.37
C VAL A 49 36.32 -26.41 7.20
N GLY A 50 36.14 -26.96 5.99
CA GLY A 50 35.76 -26.17 4.81
C GLY A 50 34.43 -25.42 4.98
N PHE A 51 33.43 -26.00 5.65
CA PHE A 51 32.15 -25.33 5.89
C PHE A 51 32.24 -24.22 6.94
N HIS A 52 33.07 -24.40 7.97
CA HIS A 52 33.38 -23.33 8.92
C HIS A 52 34.09 -22.15 8.25
N VAL A 53 35.13 -22.43 7.45
CA VAL A 53 35.89 -21.39 6.74
C VAL A 53 34.99 -20.59 5.79
N ALA A 54 34.19 -21.28 4.98
CA ALA A 54 33.25 -20.60 4.08
C ALA A 54 32.22 -19.76 4.85
N SER A 55 31.70 -20.25 5.97
CA SER A 55 30.78 -19.49 6.83
C SER A 55 31.41 -18.22 7.39
N TYR A 56 32.69 -18.26 7.76
CA TYR A 56 33.45 -17.10 8.22
C TYR A 56 33.70 -16.11 7.08
N VAL A 57 34.03 -16.60 5.88
CA VAL A 57 34.19 -15.75 4.68
C VAL A 57 32.90 -15.00 4.38
N PHE A 58 31.76 -15.70 4.28
CA PHE A 58 30.47 -15.04 4.08
C PHE A 58 30.17 -14.02 5.18
N SER A 59 30.36 -14.39 6.45
CA SER A 59 30.12 -13.47 7.57
C SER A 59 31.00 -12.21 7.51
N SER A 60 32.25 -12.35 7.05
CA SER A 60 33.16 -11.22 6.87
C SER A 60 32.76 -10.32 5.70
N LEU A 61 32.32 -10.89 4.58
CA LEU A 61 31.84 -10.13 3.42
C LEU A 61 30.60 -9.31 3.79
N PHE A 62 29.66 -9.90 4.54
CA PHE A 62 28.48 -9.18 5.02
C PHE A 62 28.78 -8.11 6.07
N LEU A 63 29.81 -8.32 6.90
CA LEU A 63 30.27 -7.27 7.81
C LEU A 63 30.83 -6.09 7.01
N VAL A 64 31.62 -6.36 5.97
CA VAL A 64 32.16 -5.33 5.08
C VAL A 64 31.03 -4.60 4.35
N GLU A 65 30.05 -5.32 3.81
CA GLU A 65 28.84 -4.75 3.18
C GLU A 65 28.12 -3.79 4.15
N LEU A 66 27.86 -4.22 5.39
CA LEU A 66 27.18 -3.39 6.39
C LEU A 66 28.00 -2.16 6.75
N CYS A 67 29.32 -2.29 6.92
CA CYS A 67 30.22 -1.16 7.20
C CYS A 67 30.25 -0.14 6.05
N LEU A 68 30.24 -0.61 4.80
CA LEU A 68 30.19 0.25 3.62
C LEU A 68 28.85 1.01 3.55
N ARG A 69 27.72 0.32 3.80
CA ARG A 69 26.41 0.98 3.85
C ARG A 69 26.31 1.99 4.98
N LEU A 70 26.78 1.64 6.17
CA LEU A 70 26.86 2.57 7.30
C LEU A 70 27.68 3.82 6.97
N TYR A 71 28.74 3.67 6.19
CA TYR A 71 29.57 4.80 5.79
C TYR A 71 28.89 5.70 4.75
N VAL A 72 28.20 5.14 3.75
CA VAL A 72 27.60 5.93 2.67
C VAL A 72 26.21 6.45 3.02
N GLU A 73 25.33 5.59 3.54
CA GLU A 73 23.96 5.96 3.90
C GLU A 73 23.90 6.63 5.27
N GLY A 74 24.89 6.37 6.15
CA GLY A 74 25.00 7.05 7.44
C GLY A 74 23.75 6.87 8.31
N LYS A 75 23.09 7.99 8.61
CA LYS A 75 21.85 7.98 9.42
C LYS A 75 20.64 7.53 8.61
N ASP A 76 20.67 7.66 7.29
CA ASP A 76 19.53 7.33 6.44
C ASP A 76 19.28 5.80 6.41
N LEU A 77 20.31 4.98 6.67
CA LEU A 77 20.16 3.52 6.84
C LEU A 77 19.18 3.14 7.97
N TYR A 78 19.11 3.95 9.04
CA TYR A 78 18.28 3.65 10.22
C TYR A 78 17.12 4.62 10.45
N CYS A 79 17.08 5.73 9.71
CA CYS A 79 16.04 6.75 9.84
C CYS A 79 15.27 6.98 8.52
N GLY A 80 15.66 6.33 7.43
CA GLY A 80 15.01 6.40 6.12
C GLY A 80 13.78 5.50 6.01
N GLU A 81 13.19 5.46 4.81
CA GLU A 81 11.98 4.69 4.51
C GLU A 81 12.17 3.17 4.71
N ASP A 82 13.37 2.67 4.43
CA ASP A 82 13.77 1.26 4.57
C ASP A 82 14.43 0.92 5.93
N TRP A 83 14.26 1.76 6.98
CA TRP A 83 14.96 1.62 8.27
C TRP A 83 14.86 0.23 8.91
N MET A 84 13.70 -0.45 8.76
CA MET A 84 13.48 -1.79 9.30
C MET A 84 14.47 -2.82 8.72
N TRP A 85 14.81 -2.67 7.44
CA TRP A 85 15.77 -3.53 6.76
C TRP A 85 17.20 -3.27 7.19
N GLY A 86 17.56 -2.01 7.47
CA GLY A 86 18.87 -1.66 8.04
C GLY A 86 19.08 -2.28 9.42
N TRP A 87 18.07 -2.25 10.29
CA TRP A 87 18.10 -2.93 11.59
C TRP A 87 18.15 -4.45 11.47
N LEU A 88 17.38 -5.03 10.54
CA LEU A 88 17.41 -6.47 10.28
C LEU A 88 18.81 -6.92 9.84
N ASP A 89 19.41 -6.25 8.86
CA ASP A 89 20.76 -6.58 8.38
C ASP A 89 21.78 -6.51 9.51
N THR A 90 21.71 -5.44 10.30
CA THR A 90 22.57 -5.23 11.47
C THR A 90 22.43 -6.39 12.44
N PHE A 91 21.19 -6.73 12.83
CA PHE A 91 20.91 -7.86 13.71
C PHE A 91 21.46 -9.18 13.16
N ILE A 92 21.28 -9.45 11.87
CA ILE A 92 21.79 -10.69 11.26
C ILE A 92 23.33 -10.72 11.25
N VAL A 93 24.01 -9.60 10.99
CA VAL A 93 25.48 -9.55 11.06
C VAL A 93 25.94 -9.79 12.50
N PHE A 94 25.31 -9.17 13.49
CA PHE A 94 25.65 -9.37 14.90
C PHE A 94 25.45 -10.81 15.35
N THR A 95 24.31 -11.43 14.99
CA THR A 95 24.07 -12.84 15.32
C THR A 95 25.05 -13.79 14.62
N ALA A 96 25.52 -13.42 13.42
CA ALA A 96 26.58 -14.16 12.74
C ALA A 96 27.94 -14.04 13.43
N LEU A 97 28.32 -12.83 13.87
CA LEU A 97 29.55 -12.63 14.66
C LEU A 97 29.49 -13.35 16.00
N TRP A 98 28.33 -13.33 16.66
CA TRP A 98 28.10 -14.08 17.90
C TRP A 98 28.31 -15.57 17.72
N ASP A 99 27.80 -16.15 16.64
CA ASP A 99 28.00 -17.56 16.29
C ASP A 99 29.49 -17.91 16.16
N ILE A 100 30.27 -17.07 15.47
CA ILE A 100 31.73 -17.23 15.34
C ILE A 100 32.42 -17.17 16.70
N VAL A 101 32.05 -16.21 17.56
CA VAL A 101 32.62 -16.08 18.92
C VAL A 101 32.34 -17.32 19.74
N VAL A 102 31.11 -17.85 19.68
CA VAL A 102 30.71 -19.07 20.39
C VAL A 102 31.47 -20.29 19.87
N ASP A 103 31.59 -20.44 18.55
CA ASP A 103 32.34 -21.54 17.93
C ASP A 103 33.83 -21.51 18.32
N VAL A 104 34.47 -20.34 18.28
CA VAL A 104 35.87 -20.17 18.69
C VAL A 104 36.05 -20.40 20.19
N TRP A 105 35.13 -19.91 21.02
CA TRP A 105 35.18 -20.10 22.47
C TRP A 105 35.01 -21.57 22.86
N MET A 106 34.11 -22.30 22.20
CA MET A 106 33.94 -23.75 22.39
C MET A 106 35.18 -24.52 21.94
N ALA A 107 35.78 -24.15 20.81
CA ALA A 107 37.02 -24.77 20.34
C ALA A 107 38.22 -24.48 21.28
N ALA A 108 38.30 -23.27 21.83
CA ALA A 108 39.35 -22.86 22.76
C ALA A 108 39.27 -23.56 24.13
N GLN A 109 38.09 -24.01 24.54
CA GLN A 109 37.88 -24.78 25.78
C GLN A 109 38.22 -26.27 25.67
N GLY A 110 38.88 -26.69 24.58
CA GLY A 110 39.23 -28.07 24.24
C GLY A 110 39.21 -29.09 25.39
N THR A 111 38.36 -30.12 25.22
CA THR A 111 38.55 -31.48 25.76
C THR A 111 39.10 -31.57 27.19
N SER A 112 38.46 -30.92 28.16
CA SER A 112 38.64 -31.30 29.57
C SER A 112 37.70 -32.46 29.86
N GLU A 113 38.21 -33.70 29.89
CA GLU A 113 37.47 -34.94 30.17
C GLU A 113 36.73 -34.97 31.54
N SER A 114 36.73 -33.89 32.32
CA SER A 114 36.22 -33.85 33.70
C SER A 114 34.91 -33.07 33.92
N VAL A 115 34.24 -32.54 32.89
CA VAL A 115 32.99 -31.77 33.06
C VAL A 115 31.73 -32.49 32.54
N ALA A 116 31.70 -33.81 32.71
CA ALA A 116 30.71 -34.70 32.08
C ALA A 116 29.26 -34.54 32.57
N ASP A 117 28.98 -33.95 33.74
CA ASP A 117 27.62 -34.10 34.32
C ASP A 117 26.75 -32.83 34.35
N VAL A 118 27.30 -31.63 34.10
CA VAL A 118 26.49 -30.38 34.06
C VAL A 118 26.80 -29.49 32.85
N SER A 119 27.95 -29.66 32.18
CA SER A 119 28.29 -28.88 30.97
C SER A 119 27.76 -29.49 29.69
N GLY A 120 27.58 -30.82 29.61
CA GLY A 120 27.09 -31.50 28.41
C GLY A 120 25.72 -30.98 27.96
N LEU A 121 24.75 -30.89 28.87
CA LEU A 121 23.42 -30.37 28.57
C LEU A 121 23.43 -28.89 28.13
N ARG A 122 24.35 -28.08 28.69
CA ARG A 122 24.51 -26.67 28.31
C ARG A 122 25.15 -26.54 26.93
N ALA A 123 26.21 -27.31 26.65
CA ALA A 123 26.86 -27.36 25.35
C ALA A 123 25.91 -27.85 24.25
N PHE A 124 25.15 -28.92 24.49
CA PHE A 124 24.12 -29.41 23.55
C PHE A 124 23.01 -28.36 23.30
N ARG A 125 22.57 -27.62 24.33
CA ARG A 125 21.59 -26.54 24.17
C ARG A 125 22.17 -25.37 23.36
N ILE A 126 23.44 -25.01 23.58
CA ILE A 126 24.14 -23.96 22.83
C ILE A 126 24.30 -24.37 21.35
N ILE A 127 24.72 -25.60 21.06
CA ILE A 127 24.83 -26.13 19.68
C ILE A 127 23.47 -26.10 18.95
N ARG A 128 22.36 -26.33 19.66
CA ARG A 128 21.02 -26.20 19.06
C ARG A 128 20.64 -24.75 18.77
N ILE A 129 21.05 -23.82 19.64
CA ILE A 129 20.80 -22.39 19.46
C ILE A 129 21.60 -21.84 18.27
N THR A 130 22.88 -22.21 18.13
CA THR A 130 23.70 -21.78 16.99
C THR A 130 23.10 -22.23 15.64
N ARG A 131 22.52 -23.44 15.58
CA ARG A 131 21.76 -23.90 14.39
C ARG A 131 20.56 -23.03 14.06
N ILE A 132 19.77 -22.62 15.07
CA ILE A 132 18.62 -21.73 14.85
C ILE A 132 19.10 -20.36 14.37
N VAL A 133 20.18 -19.84 14.95
CA VAL A 133 20.78 -18.55 14.56
C VAL A 133 21.26 -18.58 13.10
N LYS A 134 21.84 -19.70 12.63
CA LYS A 134 22.20 -19.87 11.21
C LYS A 134 20.98 -19.74 10.29
N ALA A 135 19.82 -20.28 10.68
CA ALA A 135 18.59 -20.19 9.88
C ALA A 135 18.07 -18.75 9.74
N VAL A 136 18.30 -17.88 10.73
CA VAL A 136 17.93 -16.45 10.66
C VAL A 136 18.65 -15.75 9.50
N ARG A 137 19.84 -16.21 9.10
CA ARG A 137 20.59 -15.64 7.95
C ARG A 137 19.87 -15.82 6.62
N LEU A 138 19.01 -16.84 6.50
CA LEU A 138 18.18 -17.07 5.32
C LEU A 138 17.20 -15.91 5.09
N MET A 139 16.82 -15.18 6.16
CA MET A 139 15.90 -14.05 6.02
C MET A 139 16.47 -12.91 5.17
N ARG A 140 17.79 -12.86 4.95
CA ARG A 140 18.41 -11.84 4.10
C ARG A 140 17.87 -11.86 2.67
N ILE A 141 17.53 -13.05 2.14
CA ILE A 141 17.01 -13.17 0.78
C ILE A 141 15.74 -12.34 0.56
N PHE A 142 14.93 -12.15 1.61
CA PHE A 142 13.69 -11.36 1.57
C PHE A 142 13.95 -9.88 1.25
N ARG A 143 15.12 -9.35 1.62
CA ARG A 143 15.48 -7.95 1.37
C ARG A 143 15.99 -7.68 -0.04
N PHE A 144 16.74 -8.62 -0.62
CA PHE A 144 17.37 -8.41 -1.93
C PHE A 144 16.42 -8.57 -3.11
N VAL A 145 15.35 -9.35 -2.92
CA VAL A 145 14.35 -9.57 -3.96
C VAL A 145 13.23 -8.54 -3.79
N MET A 146 13.22 -7.51 -4.64
CA MET A 146 12.22 -6.43 -4.57
C MET A 146 10.78 -6.97 -4.56
N ALA A 147 10.46 -7.96 -5.40
CA ALA A 147 9.14 -8.59 -5.42
C ALA A 147 8.78 -9.23 -4.07
N LEU A 148 9.76 -9.82 -3.40
CA LEU A 148 9.58 -10.50 -2.12
C LEU A 148 9.46 -9.50 -0.96
N ARG A 149 10.24 -8.41 -0.99
CA ARG A 149 10.09 -7.27 -0.06
C ARG A 149 8.69 -6.68 -0.12
N MET A 150 8.17 -6.44 -1.33
CA MET A 150 6.81 -5.94 -1.53
C MET A 150 5.77 -6.91 -0.96
N LEU A 151 5.89 -8.21 -1.24
CA LEU A 151 4.97 -9.22 -0.68
C LEU A 151 5.01 -9.27 0.84
N VAL A 152 6.21 -9.24 1.45
CA VAL A 152 6.36 -9.24 2.92
C VAL A 152 5.76 -7.98 3.54
N SER A 153 6.01 -6.81 2.97
CA SER A 153 5.39 -5.55 3.42
C SER A 153 3.86 -5.62 3.36
N SER A 154 3.29 -6.15 2.26
CA SER A 154 1.85 -6.36 2.13
C SER A 154 1.30 -7.37 3.15
N ILE A 155 2.04 -8.44 3.44
CA ILE A 155 1.67 -9.42 4.49
C ILE A 155 1.69 -8.74 5.86
N VAL A 156 2.73 -8.00 6.22
CA VAL A 156 2.83 -7.31 7.52
C VAL A 156 1.70 -6.29 7.69
N ASN A 157 1.39 -5.54 6.64
CA ASN A 157 0.29 -4.58 6.64
C ASN A 157 -1.07 -5.27 6.85
N THR A 158 -1.32 -6.39 6.18
CA THR A 158 -2.55 -7.19 6.35
C THR A 158 -2.61 -7.96 7.67
N LEU A 159 -1.47 -8.32 8.25
CA LEU A 159 -1.41 -8.93 9.58
C LEU A 159 -1.84 -7.97 10.69
N LYS A 160 -1.57 -6.67 10.55
CA LYS A 160 -1.96 -5.65 11.54
C LYS A 160 -3.48 -5.59 11.73
N SER A 161 -4.24 -5.69 10.66
CA SER A 161 -5.71 -5.74 10.72
C SER A 161 -6.24 -7.11 11.10
N LEU A 162 -5.57 -8.20 10.69
CA LEU A 162 -5.91 -9.57 11.08
C LEU A 162 -5.71 -9.82 12.58
N PHE A 163 -4.78 -9.11 13.21
CA PHE A 163 -4.42 -9.29 14.62
C PHE A 163 -5.64 -9.32 15.54
N TRP A 164 -6.55 -8.34 15.42
CA TRP A 164 -7.74 -8.27 16.26
C TRP A 164 -8.74 -9.40 16.01
N ALA A 165 -8.86 -9.87 14.75
CA ALA A 165 -9.69 -11.03 14.42
C ALA A 165 -9.12 -12.31 15.04
N LEU A 166 -7.79 -12.47 15.06
CA LEU A 166 -7.12 -13.58 15.75
C LEU A 166 -7.25 -13.49 17.28
N VAL A 167 -7.19 -12.28 17.85
CA VAL A 167 -7.44 -12.06 19.29
C VAL A 167 -8.88 -12.48 19.65
N LEU A 168 -9.86 -12.13 18.82
CA LEU A 168 -11.25 -12.57 19.02
C LEU A 168 -11.38 -14.09 18.97
N LEU A 169 -10.76 -14.74 17.97
CA LEU A 169 -10.73 -16.21 17.87
C LEU A 169 -10.07 -16.83 19.12
N ALA A 170 -8.92 -16.31 19.53
CA ALA A 170 -8.21 -16.79 20.72
C ALA A 170 -9.05 -16.63 22.00
N LEU A 171 -9.81 -15.54 22.13
CA LEU A 171 -10.72 -15.32 23.25
C LEU A 171 -11.86 -16.36 23.26
N ILE A 172 -12.46 -16.65 22.10
CA ILE A 172 -13.50 -17.67 21.99
C ILE A 172 -12.93 -19.05 22.38
N VAL A 173 -11.78 -19.42 21.83
CA VAL A 173 -11.06 -20.67 22.16
C VAL A 173 -10.73 -20.72 23.66
N TYR A 174 -10.31 -19.61 24.26
CA TYR A 174 -10.04 -19.52 25.69
C TYR A 174 -11.29 -19.77 26.54
N VAL A 175 -12.41 -19.11 26.22
CA VAL A 175 -13.67 -19.27 26.97
C VAL A 175 -14.15 -20.73 26.92
N PHE A 176 -14.22 -21.33 25.74
CA PHE A 176 -14.59 -22.75 25.62
C PHE A 176 -13.54 -23.67 26.25
N GLY A 177 -12.25 -23.33 26.15
CA GLY A 177 -11.16 -24.07 26.77
C GLY A 177 -11.30 -24.14 28.29
N VAL A 178 -11.66 -23.03 28.95
CA VAL A 178 -11.95 -23.00 30.39
C VAL A 178 -13.16 -23.88 30.71
N VAL A 179 -14.25 -23.76 29.94
CA VAL A 179 -15.49 -24.53 30.14
C VAL A 179 -15.23 -26.03 30.07
N PHE A 180 -14.55 -26.52 29.02
CA PHE A 180 -14.24 -27.94 28.89
C PHE A 180 -13.23 -28.42 29.93
N ALA A 181 -12.22 -27.61 30.26
CA ALA A 181 -11.26 -27.97 31.31
C ALA A 181 -11.95 -28.18 32.66
N GLN A 182 -12.86 -27.27 33.04
CA GLN A 182 -13.63 -27.39 34.27
C GLN A 182 -14.55 -28.62 34.23
N ALA A 183 -15.33 -28.76 33.17
CA ALA A 183 -16.25 -29.89 33.00
C ALA A 183 -15.54 -31.25 33.09
N THR A 184 -14.39 -31.39 32.41
CA THR A 184 -13.58 -32.60 32.46
C THR A 184 -13.03 -32.85 33.86
N ASN A 185 -12.50 -31.83 34.54
CA ASN A 185 -11.98 -32.00 35.89
C ASN A 185 -13.07 -32.38 36.90
N ASP A 186 -14.27 -31.82 36.77
CA ASP A 186 -15.39 -32.13 37.65
C ASP A 186 -15.89 -33.56 37.40
N TYR A 187 -16.03 -33.97 36.13
CA TYR A 187 -16.42 -35.34 35.76
C TYR A 187 -15.41 -36.40 36.19
N LEU A 188 -14.10 -36.12 36.06
CA LEU A 188 -13.05 -37.05 36.45
C LEU A 188 -12.88 -37.21 37.97
N LYS A 189 -13.35 -36.23 38.76
CA LYS A 189 -13.35 -36.30 40.24
C LYS A 189 -14.51 -37.11 40.80
N ASP A 190 -15.56 -37.34 40.01
CA ASP A 190 -16.71 -38.13 40.43
C ASP A 190 -16.31 -39.62 40.55
N PRO A 191 -16.40 -40.23 41.75
CA PRO A 191 -16.05 -41.62 41.96
C PRO A 191 -17.01 -42.61 41.29
N GLU A 192 -18.21 -42.18 40.89
CA GLU A 192 -19.22 -43.04 40.24
C GLU A 192 -19.06 -43.09 38.69
N THR A 193 -18.06 -42.39 38.14
CA THR A 193 -17.83 -42.31 36.70
C THR A 193 -17.35 -43.64 36.09
N GLU A 194 -18.23 -44.30 35.33
CA GLU A 194 -17.90 -45.46 34.49
C GLU A 194 -17.44 -45.03 33.09
N MET A 195 -16.14 -45.12 32.83
CA MET A 195 -15.55 -44.80 31.52
C MET A 195 -14.34 -45.72 31.25
N PRO A 196 -14.18 -46.26 30.03
CA PRO A 196 -12.98 -47.02 29.68
C PRO A 196 -11.71 -46.18 29.87
N GLU A 197 -10.65 -46.78 30.41
CA GLU A 197 -9.40 -46.11 30.79
C GLU A 197 -8.76 -45.34 29.62
N VAL A 198 -8.83 -45.90 28.41
CA VAL A 198 -8.36 -45.25 27.17
C VAL A 198 -9.04 -43.90 26.91
N TYR A 199 -10.36 -43.81 27.11
CA TYR A 199 -11.08 -42.55 26.90
C TYR A 199 -10.89 -41.59 28.07
N ARG A 200 -10.72 -42.11 29.30
CA ARG A 200 -10.39 -41.32 30.49
C ARG A 200 -9.05 -40.61 30.33
N ASP A 201 -8.03 -41.34 29.89
CA ASP A 201 -6.69 -40.78 29.63
C ASP A 201 -6.72 -39.80 28.46
N SER A 202 -7.42 -40.12 27.37
CA SER A 202 -7.60 -39.19 26.26
C SER A 202 -8.29 -37.89 26.69
N LEU A 203 -9.35 -37.97 27.50
CA LEU A 203 -10.05 -36.80 28.04
C LEU A 203 -9.11 -35.95 28.92
N LYS A 204 -8.29 -36.59 29.76
CA LYS A 204 -7.31 -35.92 30.62
C LYS A 204 -6.17 -35.26 29.83
N VAL A 205 -5.67 -35.88 28.77
CA VAL A 205 -4.61 -35.30 27.93
C VAL A 205 -5.15 -34.13 27.10
N ARG A 206 -6.39 -34.21 26.63
CA ARG A 206 -6.96 -33.21 25.70
C ARG A 206 -7.66 -32.06 26.41
N PHE A 207 -8.28 -32.31 27.55
CA PHE A 207 -9.06 -31.34 28.31
C PHE A 207 -8.67 -31.25 29.80
N GLY A 208 -7.51 -31.79 30.20
CA GLY A 208 -7.09 -31.78 31.61
C GLY A 208 -6.70 -30.40 32.13
N THR A 209 -6.10 -29.56 31.28
CA THR A 209 -5.77 -28.16 31.60
C THR A 209 -6.43 -27.20 30.63
N VAL A 210 -6.47 -25.91 30.99
CA VAL A 210 -7.00 -24.86 30.11
C VAL A 210 -6.20 -24.78 28.81
N LEU A 211 -4.86 -24.87 28.88
CA LEU A 211 -4.01 -24.80 27.69
C LEU A 211 -4.21 -26.01 26.78
N ASP A 212 -4.29 -27.22 27.34
CA ASP A 212 -4.54 -28.44 26.56
C ASP A 212 -5.92 -28.39 25.89
N SER A 213 -6.92 -27.87 26.61
CA SER A 213 -8.28 -27.67 26.08
C SER A 213 -8.28 -26.67 24.94
N MET A 214 -7.61 -25.52 25.11
CA MET A 214 -7.47 -24.52 24.06
C MET A 214 -6.78 -25.08 22.82
N LEU A 215 -5.68 -25.83 23.00
CA LEU A 215 -4.94 -26.45 21.90
C LEU A 215 -5.82 -27.48 21.18
N SER A 216 -6.51 -28.35 21.92
CA SER A 216 -7.42 -29.35 21.37
C SER A 216 -8.56 -28.73 20.56
N LEU A 217 -9.18 -27.68 21.10
CA LEU A 217 -10.24 -26.92 20.42
C LEU A 217 -9.71 -26.19 19.18
N PHE A 218 -8.49 -25.64 19.22
CA PHE A 218 -7.84 -25.04 18.06
C PHE A 218 -7.53 -26.07 16.97
N MET A 219 -6.93 -27.22 17.33
CA MET A 219 -6.65 -28.29 16.37
C MET A 219 -7.91 -28.86 15.73
N SER A 220 -9.05 -28.85 16.43
CA SER A 220 -10.33 -29.33 15.88
C SER A 220 -10.88 -28.45 14.75
N ILE A 221 -10.54 -27.16 14.72
CA ILE A 221 -10.99 -26.20 13.69
C ILE A 221 -9.95 -26.01 12.58
N THR A 222 -8.67 -26.28 12.85
CA THR A 222 -7.58 -26.20 11.87
C THR A 222 -7.26 -27.55 11.21
N ASP A 223 -8.12 -28.55 11.39
CA ASP A 223 -7.94 -29.91 10.86
C ASP A 223 -6.65 -30.62 11.33
N GLY A 224 -6.17 -30.28 12.53
CA GLY A 224 -5.01 -30.92 13.14
C GLY A 224 -5.34 -32.30 13.74
N ILE A 225 -6.56 -32.45 14.27
CA ILE A 225 -7.12 -33.71 14.75
C ILE A 225 -8.60 -33.75 14.39
N SER A 226 -9.10 -34.93 14.01
CA SER A 226 -10.52 -35.13 13.72
C SER A 226 -11.38 -34.75 14.93
N TYR A 227 -12.41 -33.92 14.71
CA TYR A 227 -13.36 -33.54 15.75
C TYR A 227 -14.05 -34.77 16.38
N VAL A 228 -14.15 -35.90 15.66
CA VAL A 228 -14.70 -37.16 16.18
C VAL A 228 -13.83 -37.72 17.30
N GLU A 229 -12.50 -37.65 17.18
CA GLU A 229 -11.59 -38.15 18.22
C GLU A 229 -11.69 -37.34 19.52
N LEU A 230 -12.03 -36.05 19.42
CA LEU A 230 -12.30 -35.18 20.56
C LEU A 230 -13.70 -35.41 21.14
N LEU A 231 -14.69 -35.71 20.28
CA LEU A 231 -16.07 -35.91 20.68
C LEU A 231 -16.30 -37.24 21.40
N MET A 232 -15.58 -38.30 20.99
CA MET A 232 -15.70 -39.64 21.57
C MET A 232 -15.55 -39.64 23.11
N PRO A 233 -14.46 -39.12 23.71
CA PRO A 233 -14.34 -39.06 25.17
C PRO A 233 -15.36 -38.10 25.81
N VAL A 234 -15.69 -36.98 25.17
CA VAL A 234 -16.69 -36.01 25.67
C VAL A 234 -18.11 -36.62 25.73
N SER A 235 -18.41 -37.55 24.82
CA SER A 235 -19.72 -38.22 24.75
C SER A 235 -20.07 -39.07 25.97
N TYR A 236 -19.06 -39.57 26.68
CA TYR A 236 -19.26 -40.30 27.94
C TYR A 236 -19.66 -39.37 29.09
N MET A 237 -19.32 -38.07 29.04
CA MET A 237 -19.64 -37.14 30.12
C MET A 237 -21.13 -36.85 30.21
N SER A 238 -21.72 -36.38 29.11
CA SER A 238 -23.17 -36.24 28.92
C SER A 238 -23.46 -35.78 27.49
N SER A 239 -24.69 -35.99 27.03
CA SER A 239 -25.13 -35.46 25.73
C SER A 239 -25.10 -33.92 25.67
N VAL A 240 -25.20 -33.22 26.81
CA VAL A 240 -25.12 -31.76 26.86
C VAL A 240 -23.74 -31.27 26.39
N TRP A 241 -22.66 -31.92 26.85
CA TRP A 241 -21.31 -31.55 26.46
C TRP A 241 -21.01 -31.83 24.98
N VAL A 242 -21.63 -32.86 24.41
CA VAL A 242 -21.62 -33.13 22.96
C VAL A 242 -22.25 -31.96 22.20
N PHE A 243 -23.42 -31.48 22.61
CA PHE A 243 -24.06 -30.32 21.97
C PHE A 243 -23.24 -29.03 22.12
N VAL A 244 -22.64 -28.80 23.29
CA VAL A 244 -21.75 -27.64 23.51
C VAL A 244 -20.53 -27.70 22.58
N PHE A 245 -19.93 -28.88 22.40
CA PHE A 245 -18.79 -29.06 21.50
C PHE A 245 -19.19 -28.85 20.04
N LEU A 246 -20.30 -29.46 19.60
CA LEU A 246 -20.79 -29.29 18.24
C LEU A 246 -21.19 -27.84 17.94
N PHE A 247 -21.76 -27.14 18.93
CA PHE A 247 -22.03 -25.71 18.84
C PHE A 247 -20.74 -24.92 18.66
N TYR A 248 -19.71 -25.17 19.47
CA TYR A 248 -18.40 -24.53 19.32
C TYR A 248 -17.81 -24.73 17.91
N VAL A 249 -17.78 -25.98 17.42
CA VAL A 249 -17.22 -26.30 16.10
C VAL A 249 -18.03 -25.59 15.01
N SER A 250 -19.36 -25.69 15.06
CA SER A 250 -20.23 -25.08 14.05
C SER A 250 -20.13 -23.56 14.05
N PHE A 251 -20.19 -22.93 15.23
CA PHE A 251 -20.06 -21.47 15.38
C PHE A 251 -18.70 -20.98 14.88
N THR A 252 -17.62 -21.65 15.25
CA THR A 252 -16.27 -21.25 14.85
C THR A 252 -16.05 -21.43 13.36
N TYR A 253 -16.52 -22.54 12.79
CA TYR A 253 -16.33 -22.85 11.37
C TYR A 253 -17.20 -21.99 10.45
N PHE A 254 -18.50 -21.86 10.74
CA PHE A 254 -19.43 -21.15 9.86
C PHE A 254 -19.45 -19.62 10.09
N ALA A 255 -19.16 -19.14 11.30
CA ALA A 255 -19.18 -17.71 11.59
C ALA A 255 -17.76 -17.15 11.74
N VAL A 256 -17.00 -17.63 12.71
CA VAL A 256 -15.74 -16.96 13.12
C VAL A 256 -14.67 -17.03 12.03
N LEU A 257 -14.39 -18.20 11.46
CA LEU A 257 -13.39 -18.34 10.38
C LEU A 257 -13.76 -17.54 9.13
N ASN A 258 -15.06 -17.46 8.81
CA ASN A 258 -15.55 -16.64 7.71
C ASN A 258 -15.39 -15.14 7.98
N VAL A 259 -15.58 -14.69 9.22
CA VAL A 259 -15.28 -13.30 9.62
C VAL A 259 -13.78 -13.02 9.52
N VAL A 260 -12.91 -13.91 10.00
CA VAL A 260 -11.45 -13.76 9.89
C VAL A 260 -11.02 -13.66 8.42
N THR A 261 -11.54 -14.54 7.57
CA THR A 261 -11.30 -14.52 6.12
C THR A 261 -11.81 -13.23 5.49
N GLY A 262 -13.00 -12.78 5.88
CA GLY A 262 -13.59 -11.53 5.41
C GLY A 262 -12.77 -10.29 5.77
N VAL A 263 -12.29 -10.19 7.02
CA VAL A 263 -11.41 -9.11 7.48
C VAL A 263 -10.08 -9.13 6.74
N PHE A 264 -9.49 -10.31 6.53
CA PHE A 264 -8.26 -10.48 5.77
C PHE A 264 -8.43 -10.00 4.33
N CYS A 265 -9.47 -10.47 3.63
CA CYS A 265 -9.78 -10.05 2.26
C CYS A 265 -10.05 -8.55 2.17
N HIS A 266 -10.83 -7.99 3.09
CA HIS A 266 -11.12 -6.57 3.12
C HIS A 266 -9.84 -5.74 3.29
N SER A 267 -8.97 -6.14 4.21
CA SER A 267 -7.69 -5.47 4.46
C SER A 267 -6.74 -5.58 3.27
N ALA A 268 -6.72 -6.72 2.59
CA ALA A 268 -5.91 -6.90 1.38
C ALA A 268 -6.41 -6.01 0.23
N ILE A 269 -7.73 -5.90 0.03
CA ILE A 269 -8.35 -5.00 -0.95
C ILE A 269 -8.06 -3.55 -0.59
N GLU A 270 -8.25 -3.16 0.68
CA GLU A 270 -7.98 -1.82 1.17
C GLU A 270 -6.50 -1.46 1.01
N SER A 271 -5.57 -2.36 1.35
CA SER A 271 -4.13 -2.14 1.14
C SER A 271 -3.79 -1.95 -0.34
N ALA A 272 -4.40 -2.73 -1.24
CA ALA A 272 -4.20 -2.59 -2.68
C ALA A 272 -4.79 -1.28 -3.24
N GLN A 273 -5.85 -0.75 -2.64
CA GLN A 273 -6.46 0.53 -3.02
C GLN A 273 -5.74 1.74 -2.40
N ASN A 274 -5.31 1.62 -1.15
CA ASN A 274 -4.65 2.70 -0.40
C ASN A 274 -3.21 2.93 -0.84
N ASP A 275 -2.53 2.00 -1.53
CA ASP A 275 -1.26 2.31 -2.22
C ASP A 275 -1.42 3.50 -3.18
N HIS A 276 -2.60 3.69 -3.78
CA HIS A 276 -2.87 4.87 -4.62
C HIS A 276 -3.18 6.13 -3.81
N ALA A 277 -3.85 6.03 -2.66
CA ALA A 277 -4.26 7.18 -1.83
C ALA A 277 -3.17 7.67 -0.86
N ALA A 278 -2.35 6.75 -0.33
CA ALA A 278 -1.22 7.06 0.54
C ALA A 278 -0.11 7.79 -0.21
N VAL A 279 0.09 7.48 -1.51
CA VAL A 279 0.98 8.26 -2.38
C VAL A 279 0.44 9.69 -2.57
N VAL A 280 -0.88 9.86 -2.70
CA VAL A 280 -1.50 11.21 -2.77
C VAL A 280 -1.29 11.98 -1.46
N GLN A 281 -1.41 11.33 -0.30
CA GLN A 281 -1.13 11.96 0.99
C GLN A 281 0.36 12.32 1.13
N ASN A 282 1.28 11.42 0.77
CA ASN A 282 2.72 11.70 0.76
C ASN A 282 3.10 12.88 -0.15
N ILE A 283 2.39 13.04 -1.28
CA ILE A 283 2.59 14.16 -2.20
C ILE A 283 1.95 15.45 -1.67
N LEU A 284 0.83 15.36 -0.94
CA LEU A 284 0.25 16.49 -0.23
C LEU A 284 1.13 16.96 0.93
N GLU A 285 1.72 16.02 1.68
CA GLU A 285 2.67 16.31 2.76
C GLU A 285 3.96 16.92 2.19
N ASN A 286 4.40 16.46 1.01
CA ASN A 286 5.50 17.06 0.26
C ASN A 286 5.07 18.14 -0.75
N LYS A 287 3.86 18.71 -0.60
CA LYS A 287 3.28 19.65 -1.59
C LYS A 287 4.22 20.79 -1.90
N GLU A 288 4.88 21.35 -0.90
CA GLU A 288 5.86 22.44 -1.09
C GLU A 288 7.09 22.02 -1.91
N THR A 289 7.53 20.77 -1.77
CA THR A 289 8.66 20.23 -2.54
C THR A 289 8.28 19.99 -4.00
N HIS A 290 7.07 19.47 -4.25
CA HIS A 290 6.53 19.33 -5.61
C HIS A 290 6.26 20.70 -6.25
N MET A 291 5.72 21.66 -5.50
CA MET A 291 5.55 23.05 -5.93
C MET A 291 6.88 23.70 -6.30
N ARG A 292 7.94 23.48 -5.52
CA ARG A 292 9.30 23.99 -5.85
C ARG A 292 9.84 23.40 -7.15
N LYS A 293 9.70 22.09 -7.36
CA LYS A 293 10.12 21.42 -8.60
C LYS A 293 9.32 21.91 -9.81
N LEU A 294 8.01 22.04 -9.66
CA LEU A 294 7.13 22.60 -10.71
C LEU A 294 7.50 24.03 -11.06
N ARG A 295 7.69 24.90 -10.06
CA ARG A 295 8.16 26.27 -10.29
C ARG A 295 9.48 26.28 -11.06
N GLN A 296 10.44 25.43 -10.70
CA GLN A 296 11.71 25.32 -11.44
C GLN A 296 11.53 24.85 -12.89
N LEU A 297 10.64 23.90 -13.15
CA LEU A 297 10.30 23.46 -14.51
C LEU A 297 9.69 24.61 -15.32
N PHE A 298 8.72 25.32 -14.74
CA PHE A 298 8.03 26.43 -15.39
C PHE A 298 8.96 27.62 -15.65
N THR A 299 9.85 27.93 -14.70
CA THR A 299 10.87 28.98 -14.90
C THR A 299 11.86 28.63 -16.02
N LYS A 300 12.23 27.35 -16.15
CA LYS A 300 13.07 26.89 -17.28
C LYS A 300 12.35 27.02 -18.63
N PHE A 301 11.04 26.81 -18.67
CA PHE A 301 10.26 26.97 -19.90
C PHE A 301 10.03 28.42 -20.31
N ASN A 302 10.02 29.35 -19.35
CA ASN A 302 9.86 30.79 -19.59
C ASN A 302 11.19 31.54 -19.87
N ALA A 303 12.33 30.83 -19.97
CA ALA A 303 13.63 31.46 -20.19
C ALA A 303 13.81 32.10 -21.58
N ASP A 304 12.95 31.78 -22.55
CA ASP A 304 13.04 32.27 -23.93
C ASP A 304 12.14 33.50 -24.23
N GLY A 305 11.36 34.00 -23.27
CA GLY A 305 10.51 35.17 -23.46
C GLY A 305 10.07 35.85 -22.16
N ASN A 306 10.40 37.14 -22.04
CA ASN A 306 9.99 38.10 -21.00
C ASN A 306 9.93 37.57 -19.56
N ALA A 307 11.02 37.79 -18.83
CA ALA A 307 11.31 37.35 -17.46
C ALA A 307 10.39 37.91 -16.34
N GLU A 308 9.21 38.46 -16.65
CA GLU A 308 8.33 39.12 -15.67
C GLU A 308 6.86 38.68 -15.72
N LEU A 309 6.43 37.84 -16.69
CA LEU A 309 5.04 37.35 -16.67
C LEU A 309 4.88 36.16 -15.70
N GLU A 310 3.83 36.27 -14.88
CA GLU A 310 3.39 35.37 -13.82
C GLU A 310 3.56 33.88 -14.15
N ALA A 311 3.77 33.08 -13.09
CA ALA A 311 3.92 31.63 -13.10
C ALA A 311 2.66 30.90 -13.66
N THR A 312 2.41 31.08 -14.94
CA THR A 312 1.24 30.64 -15.71
C THR A 312 1.71 30.07 -17.05
N ILE A 313 1.01 29.05 -17.54
CA ILE A 313 1.27 28.41 -18.83
C ILE A 313 0.05 28.57 -19.71
N THR A 314 0.26 29.02 -20.95
CA THR A 314 -0.78 29.06 -21.98
C THR A 314 -0.81 27.75 -22.77
N PHE A 315 -1.94 27.43 -23.41
CA PHE A 315 -2.07 26.19 -24.18
C PHE A 315 -0.95 25.95 -25.22
N PRO A 316 -0.53 26.94 -26.04
CA PRO A 316 0.53 26.73 -27.03
C PRO A 316 1.87 26.35 -26.39
N MET A 317 2.19 26.95 -25.25
CA MET A 317 3.40 26.61 -24.48
C MET A 317 3.30 25.21 -23.89
N PHE A 318 2.11 24.83 -23.41
CA PHE A 318 1.86 23.49 -22.90
C PHE A 318 2.02 22.43 -23.98
N GLU A 319 1.42 22.62 -25.16
CA GLU A 319 1.50 21.69 -26.30
C GLU A 319 2.94 21.48 -26.79
N GLU A 320 3.76 22.54 -26.78
CA GLU A 320 5.17 22.44 -27.15
C GLU A 320 6.00 21.68 -26.09
N LYS A 321 5.75 21.93 -24.81
CA LYS A 321 6.57 21.40 -23.71
C LYS A 321 6.10 20.06 -23.17
N ILE A 322 4.85 19.63 -23.40
CA ILE A 322 4.31 18.35 -22.91
C ILE A 322 5.12 17.14 -23.38
N GLY A 323 5.73 17.24 -24.56
CA GLY A 323 6.58 16.20 -25.13
C GLY A 323 8.02 16.17 -24.62
N THR A 324 8.45 17.13 -23.78
CA THR A 324 9.82 17.15 -23.25
C THR A 324 10.02 16.09 -22.16
N GLU A 325 11.22 15.51 -22.12
CA GLU A 325 11.59 14.43 -21.19
C GLU A 325 11.32 14.82 -19.72
N ALA A 326 11.63 16.05 -19.33
CA ALA A 326 11.41 16.55 -17.98
C ALA A 326 9.91 16.63 -17.57
N VAL A 327 9.01 16.94 -18.51
CA VAL A 327 7.56 16.98 -18.23
C VAL A 327 6.99 15.57 -18.23
N ARG A 328 7.47 14.70 -19.11
CA ARG A 328 7.07 13.30 -19.18
C ARG A 328 7.47 12.53 -17.92
N GLU A 329 8.71 12.70 -17.46
CA GLU A 329 9.20 12.14 -16.19
C GLU A 329 8.36 12.64 -15.00
N TYR A 330 7.95 13.91 -15.02
CA TYR A 330 7.09 14.46 -13.97
C TYR A 330 5.69 13.83 -13.98
N PHE A 331 5.04 13.70 -15.14
CA PHE A 331 3.75 13.03 -15.24
C PHE A 331 3.84 11.54 -14.90
N GLU A 332 4.92 10.86 -15.29
CA GLU A 332 5.19 9.47 -14.96
C GLU A 332 5.39 9.29 -13.44
N SER A 333 6.10 10.23 -12.78
CA SER A 333 6.22 10.26 -11.32
C SER A 333 4.88 10.45 -10.60
N LEU A 334 3.91 11.07 -11.27
CA LEU A 334 2.54 11.23 -10.80
C LEU A 334 1.59 10.13 -11.29
N SER A 335 2.10 9.15 -12.04
CA SER A 335 1.30 8.06 -12.65
C SER A 335 0.14 8.59 -13.50
N LEU A 336 0.36 9.71 -14.20
CA LEU A 336 -0.61 10.32 -15.10
C LEU A 336 -0.29 9.95 -16.55
N ASP A 337 -1.29 9.45 -17.27
CA ASP A 337 -1.18 9.12 -18.68
C ASP A 337 -1.96 10.16 -19.50
N VAL A 338 -1.23 11.11 -20.09
CA VAL A 338 -1.81 12.25 -20.81
C VAL A 338 -1.71 12.02 -22.31
N TRP A 339 -2.79 11.52 -22.91
CA TRP A 339 -2.89 11.23 -24.34
C TRP A 339 -3.41 12.42 -25.16
N ASP A 340 -4.16 13.32 -24.52
CA ASP A 340 -4.82 14.46 -25.14
C ASP A 340 -4.47 15.74 -24.37
N ALA A 341 -3.44 16.43 -24.86
CA ALA A 341 -2.93 17.67 -24.27
C ALA A 341 -4.00 18.77 -24.21
N TRP A 342 -4.90 18.84 -25.19
CA TRP A 342 -5.96 19.85 -25.23
C TRP A 342 -7.03 19.55 -24.19
N SER A 343 -7.55 18.32 -24.14
CA SER A 343 -8.53 17.94 -23.11
C SER A 343 -7.94 18.10 -21.71
N PHE A 344 -6.67 17.74 -21.51
CA PHE A 344 -6.01 17.86 -20.23
C PHE A 344 -5.78 19.31 -19.80
N PHE A 345 -5.23 20.16 -20.68
CA PHE A 345 -5.05 21.59 -20.39
C PHE A 345 -6.38 22.25 -20.06
N LYS A 346 -7.40 21.94 -20.86
CA LYS A 346 -8.75 22.42 -20.62
C LYS A 346 -9.28 21.91 -19.28
N LEU A 347 -8.93 20.73 -18.81
CA LEU A 347 -9.34 20.25 -17.48
C LEU A 347 -8.61 20.92 -16.31
N LEU A 348 -7.43 21.49 -16.54
CA LEU A 348 -6.66 22.24 -15.56
C LEU A 348 -7.11 23.71 -15.46
N ASP A 349 -7.50 24.32 -16.58
CA ASP A 349 -8.02 25.70 -16.70
C ASP A 349 -9.44 25.82 -16.11
N LEU A 350 -9.52 26.01 -14.79
CA LEU A 350 -10.79 26.06 -14.04
C LEU A 350 -11.50 27.42 -14.15
N ASP A 351 -10.74 28.50 -14.32
CA ASP A 351 -11.24 29.87 -14.41
C ASP A 351 -11.64 30.27 -15.85
N GLU A 352 -11.35 29.40 -16.83
CA GLU A 352 -11.56 29.66 -18.27
C GLU A 352 -10.76 30.88 -18.77
N GLY A 353 -9.66 31.21 -18.09
CA GLY A 353 -8.79 32.34 -18.40
C GLY A 353 -7.85 32.09 -19.58
N GLY A 354 -7.73 30.84 -20.05
CA GLY A 354 -6.82 30.45 -21.13
C GLY A 354 -5.35 30.35 -20.71
N ALA A 355 -5.06 30.50 -19.42
CA ALA A 355 -3.76 30.33 -18.81
C ALA A 355 -3.91 29.53 -17.50
N VAL A 356 -3.00 28.60 -17.25
CA VAL A 356 -3.03 27.73 -16.07
C VAL A 356 -1.90 28.10 -15.13
N SER A 357 -2.21 28.46 -13.90
CA SER A 357 -1.20 28.73 -12.86
C SER A 357 -0.51 27.46 -12.36
N VAL A 358 0.66 27.59 -11.74
CA VAL A 358 1.38 26.44 -11.15
C VAL A 358 0.52 25.70 -10.11
N ASP A 359 -0.24 26.44 -9.31
CA ASP A 359 -1.13 25.86 -8.29
C ASP A 359 -2.30 25.10 -8.92
N GLU A 360 -2.92 25.62 -9.99
CA GLU A 360 -3.96 24.91 -10.76
C GLU A 360 -3.42 23.69 -11.47
N PHE A 361 -2.21 23.79 -12.04
CA PHE A 361 -1.54 22.67 -12.66
C PHE A 361 -1.31 21.54 -11.66
N LEU A 362 -0.76 21.84 -10.48
CA LEU A 362 -0.54 20.82 -9.44
C LEU A 362 -1.86 20.24 -8.93
N MET A 363 -2.83 21.09 -8.61
CA MET A 363 -4.13 20.64 -8.09
C MET A 363 -4.89 19.81 -9.12
N GLY A 364 -4.81 20.17 -10.40
CA GLY A 364 -5.41 19.39 -11.46
C GLY A 364 -4.69 18.06 -11.71
N CYS A 365 -3.35 18.04 -11.70
CA CYS A 365 -2.59 16.78 -11.73
C CYS A 365 -2.97 15.84 -10.57
N LEU A 366 -3.14 16.39 -9.36
CA LEU A 366 -3.60 15.61 -8.21
C LEU A 366 -5.05 15.12 -8.36
N ARG A 367 -5.92 15.93 -8.97
CA ARG A 367 -7.34 15.60 -9.18
C ARG A 367 -7.55 14.49 -10.21
N PHE A 368 -6.68 14.42 -11.22
CA PHE A 368 -6.79 13.44 -12.30
C PHE A 368 -5.90 12.21 -12.11
N ARG A 369 -5.19 12.11 -10.98
CA ARG A 369 -4.41 10.92 -10.64
C ARG A 369 -5.32 9.77 -10.21
N GLY A 370 -5.21 8.64 -10.90
CA GLY A 370 -6.00 7.44 -10.63
C GLY A 370 -6.24 6.64 -11.91
N PRO A 371 -6.98 5.52 -11.85
CA PRO A 371 -7.36 4.81 -13.07
C PRO A 371 -8.10 5.76 -14.02
N ALA A 372 -7.88 5.59 -15.33
CA ALA A 372 -8.31 6.48 -16.45
C ALA A 372 -9.69 7.14 -16.31
N ARG A 373 -10.62 6.52 -15.56
CA ARG A 373 -11.92 7.04 -15.16
C ARG A 373 -11.90 8.44 -14.53
N ALA A 374 -10.86 8.86 -13.81
CA ALA A 374 -10.84 10.18 -13.17
C ALA A 374 -10.81 11.34 -14.19
N MET A 375 -10.05 11.17 -15.27
CA MET A 375 -9.98 12.15 -16.36
C MET A 375 -11.26 12.12 -17.21
N ASP A 376 -11.81 10.93 -17.47
CA ASP A 376 -13.09 10.77 -18.19
C ASP A 376 -14.27 11.41 -17.42
N VAL A 377 -14.34 11.20 -16.10
CA VAL A 377 -15.35 11.84 -15.23
C VAL A 377 -15.13 13.35 -15.16
N GLY A 378 -13.86 13.79 -15.13
CA GLY A 378 -13.51 15.20 -15.22
C GLY A 378 -14.02 15.86 -16.51
N LYS A 379 -13.79 15.20 -17.65
CA LYS A 379 -14.27 15.64 -18.96
C LYS A 379 -15.79 15.69 -18.98
N LEU A 380 -16.47 14.67 -18.45
CA LEU A 380 -17.94 14.63 -18.37
C LEU A 380 -18.51 15.76 -17.50
N LEU A 381 -17.93 16.03 -16.33
CA LEU A 381 -18.34 17.15 -15.46
C LEU A 381 -18.14 18.51 -16.13
N ARG A 382 -17.04 18.67 -16.88
CA ARG A 382 -16.77 19.90 -17.63
C ARG A 382 -17.75 20.05 -18.80
N ASP A 383 -17.97 19.00 -19.57
CA ASP A 383 -18.92 18.99 -20.69
C ASP A 383 -20.35 19.29 -20.18
N GLN A 384 -20.73 18.75 -19.01
CA GLN A 384 -21.99 19.08 -18.34
C GLN A 384 -22.09 20.57 -17.97
N THR A 385 -21.03 21.12 -17.38
CA THR A 385 -20.99 22.56 -17.00
C THR A 385 -21.07 23.45 -18.24
N TRP A 386 -20.38 23.08 -19.31
CA TRP A 386 -20.45 23.77 -20.59
C TRP A 386 -21.85 23.69 -21.22
N LEU A 387 -22.47 22.51 -21.22
CA LEU A 387 -23.85 22.30 -21.68
C LEU A 387 -24.84 23.18 -20.90
N MET A 388 -24.69 23.27 -19.58
CA MET A 388 -25.53 24.15 -18.74
C MET A 388 -25.35 25.63 -19.12
N LYS A 389 -24.11 26.10 -19.30
CA LYS A 389 -23.83 27.48 -19.74
C LYS A 389 -24.41 27.75 -21.14
N ALA A 390 -24.24 26.83 -22.08
CA ALA A 390 -24.77 26.94 -23.43
C ALA A 390 -26.30 26.97 -23.44
N GLN A 391 -26.95 26.12 -22.64
CA GLN A 391 -28.40 26.10 -22.46
C GLN A 391 -28.92 27.42 -21.86
N SER A 392 -28.22 27.99 -20.87
CA SER A 392 -28.58 29.29 -20.30
C SER A 392 -28.51 30.42 -21.33
N ARG A 393 -27.46 30.45 -22.16
CA ARG A 393 -27.34 31.43 -23.26
C ARG A 393 -28.45 31.26 -24.30
N PHE A 394 -28.76 30.02 -24.68
CA PHE A 394 -29.85 29.73 -25.60
C PHE A 394 -31.20 30.18 -25.02
N GLN A 395 -31.45 29.91 -23.74
CA GLN A 395 -32.69 30.33 -23.06
C GLN A 395 -32.81 31.85 -23.05
N ALA A 396 -31.74 32.57 -22.74
CA ALA A 396 -31.73 34.04 -22.78
C ALA A 396 -32.03 34.58 -24.20
N HIS A 397 -31.43 33.99 -25.23
CA HIS A 397 -31.71 34.38 -26.62
C HIS A 397 -33.15 34.07 -27.03
N ALA A 398 -33.66 32.88 -26.70
CA ALA A 398 -35.03 32.48 -26.97
C ALA A 398 -36.05 33.40 -26.27
N GLU A 399 -35.79 33.81 -25.03
CA GLU A 399 -36.64 34.76 -24.30
C GLU A 399 -36.69 36.14 -24.99
N VAL A 400 -35.57 36.61 -25.54
CA VAL A 400 -35.52 37.87 -26.30
C VAL A 400 -36.34 37.78 -27.57
N GLU A 401 -36.16 36.73 -28.37
CA GLU A 401 -36.91 36.51 -29.61
C GLU A 401 -38.42 36.35 -29.34
N LEU A 402 -38.80 35.62 -28.29
CA LEU A 402 -40.21 35.45 -27.92
C LEU A 402 -40.86 36.78 -27.49
N ARG A 403 -40.09 37.66 -26.82
CA ARG A 403 -40.55 39.01 -26.47
C ARG A 403 -40.73 39.88 -27.70
N ASP A 404 -39.81 39.82 -28.66
CA ASP A 404 -39.95 40.58 -29.91
C ASP A 404 -41.17 40.12 -30.69
N LEU A 405 -41.36 38.81 -30.84
CA LEU A 405 -42.51 38.22 -31.53
C LEU A 405 -43.84 38.56 -30.84
N LYS A 406 -43.87 38.56 -29.49
CA LYS A 406 -45.02 39.04 -28.71
C LYS A 406 -45.31 40.53 -28.98
N THR A 407 -44.28 41.36 -29.10
CA THR A 407 -44.43 42.79 -29.38
C THR A 407 -44.98 43.02 -30.78
N GLN A 408 -44.45 42.32 -31.79
CA GLN A 408 -44.96 42.37 -33.16
C GLN A 408 -46.42 41.88 -33.24
N LEU A 409 -46.76 40.79 -32.54
CA LEU A 409 -48.13 40.27 -32.51
C LEU A 409 -49.10 41.28 -31.87
N ASN A 410 -48.70 41.93 -30.76
CA ASN A 410 -49.51 42.98 -30.15
C ASN A 410 -49.72 44.17 -31.10
N LEU A 411 -48.70 44.57 -31.85
CA LEU A 411 -48.83 45.64 -32.87
C LEU A 411 -49.83 45.26 -33.97
N ILE A 412 -49.82 44.01 -34.42
CA ILE A 412 -50.78 43.50 -35.42
C ILE A 412 -52.19 43.46 -34.84
N VAL A 413 -52.36 42.97 -33.60
CA VAL A 413 -53.65 42.94 -32.91
C VAL A 413 -54.21 44.36 -32.75
N ASP A 414 -53.39 45.31 -32.34
CA ASP A 414 -53.79 46.73 -32.22
C ASP A 414 -54.18 47.31 -33.59
N ALA A 415 -53.44 47.00 -34.66
CA ALA A 415 -53.76 47.44 -36.01
C ALA A 415 -55.10 46.87 -36.50
N LEU A 416 -55.35 45.58 -36.26
CA LEU A 416 -56.62 44.93 -36.63
C LEU A 416 -57.80 45.45 -35.81
N GLN A 417 -57.60 45.75 -34.52
CA GLN A 417 -58.64 46.36 -33.68
C GLN A 417 -58.98 47.78 -34.14
N ARG A 418 -57.98 48.57 -34.56
CA ARG A 418 -58.20 49.90 -35.15
C ARG A 418 -59.02 49.81 -36.44
N ASP A 419 -58.72 48.83 -37.29
CA ASP A 419 -59.45 48.59 -38.55
C ASP A 419 -60.89 48.11 -38.31
N ALA A 420 -61.09 47.22 -37.32
CA ALA A 420 -62.42 46.74 -36.90
C ALA A 420 -63.28 47.82 -36.21
N SER A 421 -62.65 48.80 -35.56
CA SER A 421 -63.33 49.90 -34.87
C SER A 421 -63.80 51.04 -35.79
N GLY A 422 -63.55 50.95 -37.10
CA GLY A 422 -64.22 51.79 -38.10
C GLY A 422 -63.93 53.30 -37.98
N VAL A 423 -62.67 53.69 -37.75
CA VAL A 423 -62.25 55.10 -37.85
C VAL A 423 -61.50 55.30 -39.17
N LEU A 424 -62.25 55.56 -40.23
CA LEU A 424 -61.74 56.19 -41.45
C LEU A 424 -61.33 57.64 -41.10
N THR A 425 -60.04 57.94 -41.13
CA THR A 425 -59.57 59.31 -41.37
C THR A 425 -58.59 59.34 -42.54
N PRO A 426 -58.70 60.33 -43.45
CA PRO A 426 -58.17 60.22 -44.80
C PRO A 426 -56.67 60.56 -44.87
N ARG A 427 -55.99 59.90 -45.80
CA ARG A 427 -54.66 60.27 -46.30
C ARG A 427 -54.62 61.74 -46.73
N SER A 428 -53.74 62.52 -46.12
CA SER A 428 -53.12 63.68 -46.76
C SER A 428 -51.70 63.30 -47.19
N LEU A 429 -51.49 63.18 -48.51
CA LEU A 429 -50.17 63.15 -49.11
C LEU A 429 -49.50 64.52 -48.91
N SER A 430 -48.33 64.54 -48.28
CA SER A 430 -47.33 65.59 -48.48
C SER A 430 -45.96 64.96 -48.65
N SER A 431 -45.41 65.18 -49.84
CA SER A 431 -44.08 64.88 -50.35
C SER A 431 -42.93 65.41 -49.50
N THR A 432 -41.81 64.66 -49.42
CA THR A 432 -40.38 65.07 -49.52
C THR A 432 -39.54 63.84 -49.10
N GLN A 433 -38.80 63.14 -49.95
CA GLN A 433 -37.50 63.45 -50.59
C GLN A 433 -36.27 63.30 -49.66
N SER A 434 -35.38 62.38 -50.09
CA SER A 434 -33.92 62.24 -49.93
C SER A 434 -33.21 61.88 -48.60
N ASP A 435 -32.12 61.13 -48.83
CA ASP A 435 -30.89 60.91 -48.04
C ASP A 435 -30.99 60.00 -46.80
N GLY A 436 -30.13 59.01 -46.57
CA GLY A 436 -28.68 58.97 -46.77
C GLY A 436 -28.00 59.05 -45.40
N TYR A 437 -26.96 58.21 -45.18
CA TYR A 437 -26.02 58.15 -44.04
C TYR A 437 -26.29 57.23 -42.82
N ASN A 438 -25.47 56.17 -42.76
CA ASN A 438 -24.48 55.86 -41.72
C ASN A 438 -24.61 56.50 -40.32
N GLY A 439 -24.52 55.67 -39.28
CA GLY A 439 -24.24 56.12 -37.92
C GLY A 439 -24.08 54.97 -36.93
N SER A 440 -22.85 54.47 -36.82
CA SER A 440 -22.34 53.57 -35.78
C SER A 440 -22.65 54.07 -34.36
N VAL A 441 -23.00 53.17 -33.43
CA VAL A 441 -22.72 53.39 -32.00
C VAL A 441 -22.33 52.05 -31.36
N CYS A 442 -21.06 51.98 -30.96
CA CYS A 442 -20.50 50.99 -30.05
C CYS A 442 -21.25 51.01 -28.72
N LEU A 443 -21.52 49.84 -28.14
CA LEU A 443 -21.81 49.73 -26.71
C LEU A 443 -20.90 48.68 -26.09
N ALA A 444 -20.08 49.21 -25.19
CA ALA A 444 -19.11 48.52 -24.38
C ALA A 444 -19.79 47.62 -23.34
N VAL A 445 -19.07 46.56 -23.01
CA VAL A 445 -19.20 45.72 -21.83
C VAL A 445 -19.07 46.58 -20.56
N PRO A 446 -19.79 46.22 -19.48
CA PRO A 446 -19.13 46.20 -18.18
C PRO A 446 -19.34 44.89 -17.42
N GLU A 447 -18.20 44.41 -16.90
CA GLU A 447 -17.88 43.49 -15.79
C GLU A 447 -18.72 42.23 -15.53
#